data_AF-A0A1Z1WAZ4-F1
#
_entry.id   AF-A0A1Z1WAZ4-F1
#
_cell.length_a   1.000
_cell.length_b   1.000
_cell.length_c   1.000
_cell.angle_alpha   90.00
_cell.angle_beta   90.00
_cell.angle_gamma   90.00
#
_symmetry.space_group_name_H-M   'P 1'
#
loop_
_entity.id
_entity.type
_entity.pdbx_description
1 polymer ?
#
loop_
_entity_poly.entity_id
_entity_poly.type
_entity_poly.pdbx_seq_one_letter_code
_entity_poly.pdbx_strand_id
1 'polypeptide(L)'
;MARTEYYDDPEAPEPNSLVVAASGLVGTYTDPKHVIAYSDGEVRRQFNVCFRARLVGGTPALSDESLEVRWVAPADLGSLDVHHTQRLRLRHALEERRAPYLG
;
A
#
# COMPACT_ATOMS: atom_id res chain seq x y z
N MET A 1 11.82 -8.84 -11.61
CA MET A 1 10.51 -9.35 -12.08
C MET A 1 9.65 -8.15 -12.40
N ALA A 2 8.95 -8.17 -13.54
CA ALA A 2 7.97 -7.13 -13.87
C ALA A 2 6.77 -7.29 -12.91
N ARG A 3 6.25 -6.17 -12.41
CA ARG A 3 5.03 -6.16 -11.60
C ARG A 3 3.86 -6.54 -12.52
N THR A 4 3.21 -7.67 -12.27
CA THR A 4 1.95 -8.04 -12.92
C THR A 4 0.81 -7.27 -12.26
N GLU A 5 -0.06 -6.64 -13.06
CA GLU A 5 -1.28 -6.00 -12.57
C GLU A 5 -2.49 -6.75 -13.11
N TYR A 6 -3.39 -7.14 -12.21
CA TYR A 6 -4.64 -7.81 -12.53
C TYR A 6 -5.80 -6.82 -12.42
N TYR A 7 -5.96 -5.97 -13.44
CA TYR A 7 -7.06 -4.98 -13.48
C TYR A 7 -8.25 -5.57 -14.23
N ASP A 8 -9.39 -5.73 -13.54
CA ASP A 8 -10.63 -6.33 -14.06
C ASP A 8 -10.42 -7.76 -14.61
N ASP A 9 -9.44 -8.48 -14.06
CA ASP A 9 -9.12 -9.86 -14.44
C ASP A 9 -9.83 -10.84 -13.50
N PRO A 10 -10.78 -11.66 -14.01
CA PRO A 10 -11.45 -12.67 -13.20
C PRO A 10 -10.53 -13.83 -12.78
N GLU A 11 -9.38 -14.00 -13.46
CA GLU A 11 -8.37 -15.02 -13.15
C GLU A 11 -7.27 -14.48 -12.21
N ALA A 12 -7.45 -13.28 -11.65
CA ALA A 12 -6.54 -12.70 -10.67
C ALA A 12 -6.33 -13.66 -9.48
N PRO A 13 -5.10 -13.76 -8.94
CA PRO A 13 -4.86 -14.49 -7.71
C PRO A 13 -5.78 -14.00 -6.59
N GLU A 14 -6.19 -14.90 -5.70
CA GLU A 14 -7.00 -14.51 -4.56
C GLU A 14 -6.20 -13.54 -3.67
N PRO A 15 -6.71 -12.33 -3.39
CA PRO A 15 -6.05 -11.38 -2.50
C PRO A 15 -5.83 -11.99 -1.12
N ASN A 16 -4.93 -11.40 -0.31
CA ASN A 16 -4.73 -11.90 1.04
C ASN A 16 -6.04 -11.93 1.84
N SER A 17 -6.16 -12.87 2.78
CA SER A 17 -7.43 -13.13 3.47
C SER A 17 -7.83 -12.06 4.51
N LEU A 18 -7.08 -10.96 4.65
CA LEU A 18 -7.36 -9.96 5.68
C LEU A 18 -8.57 -9.10 5.30
N VAL A 19 -9.55 -9.06 6.19
CA VAL A 19 -10.74 -8.21 6.04
C VAL A 19 -10.61 -7.02 6.97
N VAL A 20 -10.62 -5.81 6.40
CA VAL A 20 -10.43 -4.56 7.14
C VAL A 20 -11.64 -3.63 7.03
N ALA A 21 -11.96 -2.95 8.12
CA ALA A 21 -12.94 -1.86 8.14
C ALA A 21 -12.19 -0.52 8.17
N ALA A 22 -12.34 0.27 7.09
CA ALA A 22 -11.76 1.60 7.03
C ALA A 22 -12.43 2.53 8.05
N SER A 23 -11.60 3.32 8.75
CA SER A 23 -12.01 4.21 9.85
C SER A 23 -11.69 5.68 9.56
N GLY A 24 -10.85 5.97 8.56
CA GLY A 24 -10.54 7.34 8.16
C GLY A 24 -9.46 7.42 7.09
N LEU A 25 -9.31 8.60 6.51
CA LEU A 25 -8.27 8.89 5.52
C LEU A 25 -6.98 9.32 6.23
N VAL A 26 -5.86 8.66 5.92
CA VAL A 26 -4.52 9.12 6.31
C VAL A 26 -4.04 10.20 5.34
N GLY A 27 -4.23 9.97 4.04
CA GLY A 27 -3.92 10.97 3.03
C GLY A 27 -3.96 10.48 1.59
N THR A 28 -3.90 11.43 0.67
CA THR A 28 -3.65 11.19 -0.75
C THR A 28 -2.23 11.58 -1.09
N TYR A 29 -1.57 10.74 -1.88
CA TYR A 29 -0.16 10.88 -2.24
C TYR A 29 -0.02 10.80 -3.75
N THR A 30 0.34 11.91 -4.37
CA THR A 30 0.62 12.01 -5.79
C THR A 30 1.88 12.84 -5.99
N ASP A 31 2.78 12.36 -6.83
CA ASP A 31 3.92 13.15 -7.27
C ASP A 31 3.81 13.26 -8.79
N PRO A 32 3.57 14.45 -9.35
CA PRO A 32 3.51 14.64 -10.80
C PRO A 32 4.78 14.20 -11.54
N LYS A 33 5.91 14.11 -10.82
CA LYS A 33 7.20 13.64 -11.33
C LYS A 33 7.37 12.12 -11.22
N HIS A 34 6.51 11.44 -10.46
CA HIS A 34 6.52 9.98 -10.34
C HIS A 34 5.80 9.36 -11.54
N VAL A 35 6.58 9.14 -12.60
CA VAL A 35 6.14 8.52 -13.85
C VAL A 35 6.81 7.16 -13.98
N ILE A 36 6.02 6.12 -14.22
CA ILE A 36 6.49 4.77 -14.47
C ILE A 36 6.37 4.53 -15.97
N ALA A 37 7.52 4.44 -16.65
CA ALA A 37 7.58 4.06 -18.06
C ALA A 37 7.93 2.57 -18.17
N TYR A 38 7.10 1.83 -18.88
CA TYR A 38 7.28 0.41 -19.14
C TYR A 38 7.96 0.21 -20.49
N SER A 39 8.58 -0.96 -20.67
CA SER A 39 9.38 -1.28 -21.87
C SER A 39 8.53 -1.41 -23.16
N ASP A 40 7.22 -1.55 -23.03
CA ASP A 40 6.24 -1.60 -24.11
C ASP A 40 5.76 -0.21 -24.56
N GLY A 41 6.26 0.86 -23.95
CA GLY A 41 5.87 2.24 -24.23
C GLY A 41 4.71 2.74 -23.37
N GLU A 42 4.14 1.90 -22.49
CA GLU A 42 3.12 2.35 -21.55
C GLU A 42 3.73 3.32 -20.51
N VAL A 43 3.01 4.42 -20.25
CA VAL A 43 3.42 5.42 -19.26
C VAL A 43 2.30 5.59 -18.25
N ARG A 44 2.57 5.22 -17.00
CA ARG A 44 1.63 5.34 -15.88
C ARG A 44 2.04 6.43 -14.92
N ARG A 45 1.03 7.11 -14.37
CA ARG A 45 1.18 8.00 -13.21
C ARG A 45 0.36 7.41 -12.08
N GLN A 46 1.02 7.10 -10.98
CA GLN A 46 0.36 6.52 -9.82
C GLN A 46 0.03 7.61 -8.80
N PHE A 47 -1.18 7.57 -8.27
CA PHE A 47 -1.51 8.21 -6.99
C PHE A 47 -1.91 7.12 -6.01
N ASN A 48 -1.78 7.40 -4.71
CA ASN A 48 -2.18 6.49 -3.65
C ASN A 48 -3.16 7.19 -2.72
N VAL A 49 -4.16 6.43 -2.25
CA VAL A 49 -5.09 6.85 -1.20
C VAL A 49 -4.88 5.90 -0.04
N CYS A 50 -4.39 6.40 1.09
CA CYS A 50 -4.12 5.57 2.26
C CYS A 50 -5.20 5.76 3.31
N PHE A 51 -5.80 4.66 3.73
CA PHE A 51 -6.82 4.63 4.77
C PHE A 51 -6.25 4.04 6.06
N ARG A 52 -6.72 4.55 7.20
CA ARG A 52 -6.58 3.89 8.50
C ARG A 52 -7.69 2.87 8.61
N ALA A 53 -7.36 1.63 8.95
CA ALA A 53 -8.36 0.57 9.05
C ALA A 53 -8.12 -0.31 10.28
N ARG A 54 -9.18 -0.94 10.74
CA ARG A 54 -9.14 -1.98 11.78
C ARG A 54 -9.31 -3.34 11.12
N LEU A 55 -8.51 -4.32 11.50
CA LEU A 55 -8.75 -5.71 11.13
C LEU A 55 -10.06 -6.18 11.77
N VAL A 56 -10.99 -6.70 10.97
CA VAL A 56 -12.30 -7.20 11.41
C VAL A 56 -12.50 -8.68 11.13
N GLY A 57 -11.63 -9.30 10.34
CA GLY A 57 -11.64 -10.73 10.07
C GLY A 57 -10.44 -11.16 9.23
N GLY A 58 -10.33 -12.46 9.01
CA GLY A 58 -9.22 -13.05 8.27
C GLY A 58 -7.98 -13.32 9.11
N THR A 59 -7.01 -13.99 8.49
CA THR A 59 -5.74 -14.35 9.12
C THR A 59 -4.58 -14.02 8.17
N PRO A 60 -3.47 -13.44 8.65
CA PRO A 60 -2.30 -13.24 7.81
C PRO A 60 -1.89 -14.53 7.09
N ALA A 61 -1.90 -14.50 5.76
CA ALA A 61 -1.56 -15.63 4.91
C ALA A 61 -0.81 -15.12 3.68
N LEU A 62 0.15 -15.91 3.22
CA LEU A 62 0.82 -15.66 1.93
C LEU A 62 -0.17 -15.92 0.78
N SER A 63 0.11 -15.29 -0.35
CA SER A 63 -0.55 -15.54 -1.63
C SER A 63 0.51 -15.52 -2.72
N ASP A 64 0.12 -15.81 -3.97
CA ASP A 64 1.03 -15.71 -5.12
C ASP A 64 1.58 -14.27 -5.31
N GLU A 65 0.93 -13.27 -4.70
CA GLU A 65 1.33 -11.87 -4.74
C GLU A 65 2.18 -11.43 -3.52
N SER A 66 2.31 -12.27 -2.48
CA SER A 66 2.94 -11.91 -1.21
C SER A 66 4.00 -12.91 -0.78
N LEU A 67 5.26 -12.46 -0.69
CA LEU A 67 6.38 -13.29 -0.23
C LEU A 67 6.48 -13.38 1.30
N GLU A 68 5.97 -12.37 2.02
CA GLU A 68 5.99 -12.31 3.48
C GLU A 68 4.78 -11.51 3.98
N VAL A 69 4.13 -11.98 5.05
CA VAL A 69 3.09 -11.23 5.75
C VAL A 69 3.33 -11.34 7.25
N ARG A 70 3.50 -10.20 7.92
CA ARG A 70 3.69 -10.12 9.37
C ARG A 70 3.20 -8.81 9.96
N TRP A 71 2.90 -8.85 11.26
CA TRP A 71 2.70 -7.66 12.06
C TRP A 71 4.05 -7.10 12.50
N VAL A 72 4.21 -5.78 12.44
CA VAL A 72 5.44 -5.09 12.81
C VAL A 72 5.11 -4.02 13.84
N ALA A 73 5.85 -3.99 14.94
CA ALA A 73 5.68 -2.94 15.94
C ALA A 73 6.13 -1.58 15.36
N PRO A 74 5.49 -0.45 15.73
CA PRO A 74 5.88 0.85 15.21
C PRO A 74 7.36 1.20 15.41
N ALA A 75 7.97 0.74 16.51
CA ALA A 75 9.38 0.95 16.81
C ALA A 75 10.34 0.27 15.81
N ASP A 76 9.91 -0.83 15.19
CA ASP A 76 10.74 -1.63 14.27
C ASP A 76 10.64 -1.16 12.81
N LEU A 77 9.72 -0.23 12.50
CA LEU A 77 9.52 0.23 11.11
C LEU A 77 10.76 0.92 10.52
N GLY A 78 11.63 1.48 11.37
CA GLY A 78 12.87 2.12 10.95
C GLY A 78 13.83 1.17 10.22
N SER A 79 13.84 -0.12 10.57
CA SER A 79 14.77 -1.11 10.02
C SER A 79 14.24 -1.82 8.77
N LEU A 80 12.96 -1.66 8.44
CA LEU A 80 12.39 -2.27 7.24
C LEU A 80 12.98 -1.67 5.97
N ASP A 81 13.33 -2.52 5.01
CA ASP A 81 13.65 -2.09 3.65
C ASP A 81 12.36 -1.73 2.91
N VAL A 82 11.96 -0.46 3.08
CA VAL A 82 10.81 0.12 2.39
C VAL A 82 11.24 1.38 1.67
N HIS A 83 10.75 1.51 0.43
CA HIS A 83 10.96 2.71 -0.38
C HIS A 83 10.49 3.97 0.36
N HIS A 84 11.20 5.09 0.16
CA HIS A 84 11.00 6.33 0.92
C HIS A 84 9.54 6.86 0.88
N THR A 85 8.83 6.68 -0.24
CA THR A 85 7.41 7.06 -0.38
C THR A 85 6.48 6.24 0.52
N GLN A 86 6.75 4.94 0.68
CA GLN A 86 6.00 4.08 1.60
C GLN A 86 6.30 4.46 3.05
N ARG A 87 7.57 4.76 3.36
CA ARG A 87 7.98 5.21 4.70
C ARG A 87 7.29 6.50 5.12
N LEU A 88 7.12 7.46 4.20
CA LEU A 88 6.36 8.69 4.43
C LEU A 88 4.92 8.40 4.86
N ARG A 89 4.24 7.48 4.14
CA ARG A 89 2.84 7.11 4.40
C ARG A 89 2.68 6.43 5.76
N LEU A 90 3.59 5.51 6.09
CA LEU A 90 3.62 4.86 7.40
C LEU A 90 3.81 5.87 8.54
N ARG A 91 4.74 6.82 8.38
CA ARG A 91 4.93 7.90 9.35
C ARG A 91 3.67 8.75 9.54
N HIS A 92 3.05 9.22 8.46
CA HIS A 92 1.79 9.99 8.55
C HIS A 92 0.65 9.18 9.20
N ALA A 93 0.60 7.86 9.01
CA ALA A 93 -0.37 7.01 9.67
C ALA A 93 -0.18 6.97 11.19
N LEU A 94 1.08 7.00 11.66
CA LEU A 94 1.45 6.99 13.08
C LEU A 94 1.35 8.35 13.78
N GLU A 95 1.47 9.46 13.04
CA GLU A 95 1.34 10.81 13.60
C GLU A 95 -0.08 11.16 14.06
N GLU A 96 -1.09 10.34 13.72
CA GLU A 96 -2.50 10.53 14.10
C GLU A 96 -3.01 11.97 13.87
N ARG A 97 -2.60 12.55 12.74
CA ARG A 97 -2.95 13.92 12.35
C ARG A 97 -4.47 14.13 12.37
N ARG A 98 -4.89 15.32 12.81
CA ARG A 98 -6.32 15.73 12.83
C ARG A 98 -6.94 15.84 11.43
N ALA A 99 -6.12 16.07 10.41
CA ALA A 99 -6.53 16.19 9.02
C ALA A 99 -5.65 15.31 8.12
N PRO A 100 -6.22 14.73 7.05
CA PRO A 100 -5.46 13.92 6.11
C PRO A 100 -4.39 14.75 5.40
N TYR A 101 -3.29 14.11 5.05
CA TYR A 101 -2.29 14.70 4.17
C TYR A 101 -2.81 14.71 2.72
N LEU A 102 -2.68 15.84 2.03
CA LEU A 102 -3.05 15.97 0.62
C LEU A 102 -1.80 16.45 -0.13
N GLY A 103 -1.14 15.55 -0.85
CA GLY A 103 0.11 15.84 -1.57
C GLY A 103 0.61 14.63 -2.30
#